data_AF-A0A7G2EWT8-F1
#
_entry.id   AF-A0A7G2EWT8-F1
#
_cell.length_a   1.000
_cell.length_b   1.000
_cell.length_c   1.000
_cell.angle_alpha   90.00
_cell.angle_beta   90.00
_cell.angle_gamma   90.00
#
_symmetry.space_group_name_H-M   'P 1'
#
loop_
_entity.id
_entity.type
_entity.pdbx_description
1 polymer ?
#
loop_
_entity_poly.entity_id
_entity_poly.type
_entity_poly.pdbx_seq_one_letter_code
_entity_poly.pdbx_strand_id
1 'polypeptide(L)'
;MINNHPIRGKPKHTIFNLLSLIFFLIFLSTVVSSHSPSYTTHKTQRLTETKTIPELIIADLNLTILKVNLASSNFSNLQTRLFPNLTHYERCAFEDCLGLLDDTISDLETAVSDLRSSSLEFNDISMLLTNVMTYQDTCLDGFSTSDNENNNDMTYELPENLKEIILDISNNLSNSLHMLQVISRKNPSPKSSEVDVEYPSWLSENDQRLLEAPVQETNYNLSVAIDGTGNFTTTNDAVFAAPNMSETRFIIYIKGGEYFENVELPKKKTMIMFIGDGIGKTVIKANRSRIDGWSTFQTPTVGVKGKGFIAKDISFVNSAGPAKAQAVAFRSGSDHSAFYRCEFDGYQDTLYVHSAKQLYRECDIYGTIDFIFGNAAVVFQNSSLYARKPNPGHKIAFTAQSRNQSDQPTGISILNSRILAAPDLIPVKENFKAYLGRPWRKYSRTVIIKSFIDDLIHPAGWLEWKKDFALETLYYGEYMNEGPGANMAKRVTWPGFRRIENQTEATQFTVGPFIDGSTWLNSTGIPFSLGF
;
A
#
# COMPACT_ATOMS: atom_id res chain seq x y z
N MET A 1 56.72 20.73 -46.46
CA MET A 1 56.67 22.15 -46.90
C MET A 1 55.45 22.77 -46.23
N ILE A 2 55.62 23.47 -45.10
CA ILE A 2 55.79 24.93 -44.96
C ILE A 2 54.43 25.65 -44.74
N ASN A 3 54.33 26.22 -43.52
CA ASN A 3 53.68 27.48 -43.07
C ASN A 3 52.18 27.67 -42.85
N ASN A 4 51.84 27.72 -41.55
CA ASN A 4 51.20 28.79 -40.75
C ASN A 4 50.85 30.18 -41.37
N HIS A 5 49.59 30.61 -41.11
CA HIS A 5 49.04 31.91 -40.62
C HIS A 5 49.23 33.24 -41.41
N PRO A 6 48.52 34.40 -41.14
CA PRO A 6 47.62 34.78 -40.00
C PRO A 6 46.36 35.71 -40.26
N ILE A 7 45.47 35.77 -39.23
CA ILE A 7 44.83 36.94 -38.51
C ILE A 7 44.02 38.05 -39.24
N ARG A 8 42.76 38.29 -38.75
CA ARG A 8 42.11 39.52 -38.15
C ARG A 8 40.61 39.53 -38.57
N GLY A 9 39.57 39.73 -37.77
CA GLY A 9 39.27 40.55 -36.58
C GLY A 9 37.73 40.64 -36.46
N LYS A 10 37.17 40.64 -35.23
CA LYS A 10 35.71 40.74 -34.95
C LYS A 10 35.16 42.15 -35.22
N PRO A 11 33.82 42.32 -35.33
CA PRO A 11 33.06 42.73 -34.13
C PRO A 11 31.73 41.99 -33.90
N LYS A 12 31.29 42.04 -32.64
CA LYS A 12 30.05 41.50 -32.08
C LYS A 12 28.85 42.33 -32.53
N HIS A 13 27.74 41.69 -32.88
CA HIS A 13 26.40 42.25 -32.70
C HIS A 13 25.43 41.18 -32.18
N THR A 14 24.90 41.49 -31.01
CA THR A 14 23.79 40.86 -30.30
C THR A 14 22.50 41.08 -31.08
N ILE A 15 21.81 40.00 -31.46
CA ILE A 15 20.42 40.05 -31.92
C ILE A 15 19.63 39.07 -31.05
N PHE A 16 18.88 39.63 -30.11
CA PHE A 16 17.83 38.97 -29.35
C PHE A 16 16.65 38.74 -30.31
N ASN A 17 16.28 37.48 -30.53
CA ASN A 17 15.21 37.11 -31.44
C ASN A 17 13.85 37.29 -30.75
N LEU A 18 13.18 38.38 -31.06
CA LEU A 18 11.86 38.79 -30.58
C LEU A 18 10.72 38.02 -31.30
N LEU A 19 10.85 36.70 -31.46
CA LEU A 19 9.90 35.86 -32.19
C LEU A 19 9.24 34.74 -31.36
N SER A 20 9.54 34.66 -30.05
CA SER A 20 8.94 33.64 -29.16
C SER A 20 7.75 34.13 -28.32
N LEU A 21 7.28 35.37 -28.51
CA LEU A 21 6.23 35.97 -27.65
C LEU A 21 4.88 36.23 -28.35
N ILE A 22 4.75 35.93 -29.65
CA ILE A 22 3.49 36.15 -30.41
C ILE A 22 2.73 34.83 -30.69
N PHE A 23 3.34 33.67 -30.44
CA PHE A 23 2.70 32.37 -30.66
C PHE A 23 1.81 31.88 -29.49
N PHE A 24 1.85 32.56 -28.33
CA PHE A 24 1.11 32.14 -27.13
C PHE A 24 -0.23 32.88 -26.92
N LEU A 25 -0.62 33.81 -27.80
CA LEU A 25 -1.82 34.65 -27.62
C LEU A 25 -2.92 34.46 -28.68
N ILE A 26 -2.78 33.49 -29.60
CA ILE A 26 -3.80 33.21 -30.64
C ILE A 26 -4.49 31.84 -30.47
N PHE A 27 -4.06 31.01 -29.52
CA PHE A 27 -4.68 29.69 -29.29
C PHE A 27 -5.86 29.69 -28.30
N LEU A 28 -6.36 30.85 -27.88
CA LEU A 28 -7.46 30.97 -26.91
C LEU A 28 -8.80 31.45 -27.51
N SER A 29 -8.99 31.53 -28.84
CA SER A 29 -10.22 32.12 -29.39
C SER A 29 -10.85 31.46 -30.62
N THR A 30 -10.47 30.24 -31.02
CA THR A 30 -11.16 29.56 -32.14
C THR A 30 -11.28 28.05 -31.98
N VAL A 31 -12.25 27.57 -31.19
CA VAL A 31 -13.06 26.39 -31.55
C VAL A 31 -14.45 26.53 -30.92
N VAL A 32 -15.33 27.28 -31.58
CA VAL A 32 -16.79 27.13 -31.44
C VAL A 32 -17.37 27.04 -32.85
N SER A 33 -18.17 25.99 -33.07
CA SER A 33 -18.99 25.65 -34.26
C SER A 33 -18.20 25.06 -35.45
N SER A 34 -18.49 23.88 -35.99
CA SER A 34 -19.80 23.25 -36.20
C SER A 34 -19.64 21.78 -36.64
N HIS A 35 -20.49 20.88 -36.13
CA HIS A 35 -21.22 19.77 -36.81
C HIS A 35 -21.55 18.63 -35.82
N SER A 36 -22.84 18.47 -35.53
CA SER A 36 -23.44 17.32 -34.82
C SER A 36 -23.87 16.24 -35.85
N PRO A 37 -24.20 14.97 -35.47
CA PRO A 37 -25.36 14.69 -34.61
C PRO A 37 -25.17 13.65 -33.49
N SER A 38 -26.04 13.82 -32.48
CA SER A 38 -26.56 12.89 -31.48
C SER A 38 -25.59 12.25 -30.49
N TYR A 39 -25.40 12.88 -29.32
CA TYR A 39 -25.42 12.21 -28.02
C TYR A 39 -25.87 13.19 -26.93
N THR A 40 -26.57 12.65 -25.95
CA THR A 40 -27.26 13.24 -24.79
C THR A 40 -26.51 14.37 -24.08
N THR A 41 -27.22 15.46 -23.80
CA THR A 41 -26.75 16.64 -23.07
C THR A 41 -26.38 16.31 -21.62
N HIS A 42 -25.09 16.13 -21.34
CA HIS A 42 -24.54 16.40 -20.01
C HIS A 42 -24.39 17.91 -19.85
N LYS A 43 -25.10 18.49 -18.87
CA LYS A 43 -24.91 19.89 -18.47
C LYS A 43 -23.46 20.10 -18.04
N THR A 44 -22.67 20.79 -18.85
CA THR A 44 -21.38 21.35 -18.44
C THR A 44 -21.66 22.39 -17.36
N GLN A 45 -21.28 22.10 -16.12
CA GLN A 45 -21.44 23.02 -15.01
C GLN A 45 -20.46 24.20 -15.25
N ARG A 46 -20.99 25.38 -15.58
CA ARG A 46 -20.18 26.61 -15.68
C ARG A 46 -19.47 26.84 -14.34
N LEU A 47 -18.14 26.82 -14.35
CA LEU A 47 -17.31 27.28 -13.24
C LEU A 47 -17.49 28.80 -13.12
N THR A 48 -18.19 29.25 -12.07
CA THR A 48 -18.31 30.67 -11.69
C THR A 48 -17.07 31.10 -10.89
N GLU A 49 -16.67 32.36 -11.03
CA GLU A 49 -15.42 32.98 -10.52
C GLU A 49 -15.25 33.05 -8.97
N THR A 50 -15.99 32.24 -8.18
CA THR A 50 -15.97 32.34 -6.71
C THR A 50 -15.97 30.99 -5.99
N LYS A 51 -15.45 29.91 -6.58
CA LYS A 51 -15.32 28.64 -5.87
C LYS A 51 -14.02 28.56 -5.06
N THR A 52 -14.12 28.22 -3.78
CA THR A 52 -12.95 27.91 -2.95
C THR A 52 -12.28 26.61 -3.42
N ILE A 53 -10.99 26.39 -3.11
CA ILE A 53 -10.30 25.14 -3.52
C ILE A 53 -11.03 23.89 -2.98
N PRO A 54 -11.53 23.85 -1.72
CA PRO A 54 -12.36 22.74 -1.24
C PRO A 54 -13.62 22.50 -2.10
N GLU A 55 -14.30 23.55 -2.57
CA GLU A 55 -15.46 23.39 -3.46
C GLU A 55 -15.10 22.84 -4.84
N LEU A 56 -13.90 23.17 -5.35
CA LEU A 56 -13.38 22.59 -6.59
C LEU A 56 -13.08 21.11 -6.41
N ILE A 57 -12.43 20.74 -5.31
CA ILE A 57 -12.17 19.32 -4.97
C ILE A 57 -13.50 18.58 -4.84
N ILE A 58 -14.46 19.09 -4.06
CA ILE A 58 -15.79 18.47 -3.92
C ILE A 58 -16.46 18.28 -5.30
N ALA A 59 -16.38 19.26 -6.19
CA ALA A 59 -16.96 19.14 -7.54
C ALA A 59 -16.27 18.03 -8.36
N ASP A 60 -14.94 17.95 -8.30
CA ASP A 60 -14.16 16.92 -8.99
C ASP A 60 -14.41 15.50 -8.42
N LEU A 61 -14.51 15.37 -7.08
CA LEU A 61 -14.86 14.10 -6.44
C LEU A 61 -16.27 13.63 -6.83
N ASN A 62 -17.26 14.54 -6.86
CA ASN A 62 -18.61 14.19 -7.30
C ASN A 62 -18.65 13.76 -8.77
N LEU A 63 -17.89 14.43 -9.65
CA LEU A 63 -17.74 14.00 -11.05
C LEU A 63 -17.07 12.63 -11.14
N THR A 64 -16.07 12.38 -10.30
CA THR A 64 -15.36 11.10 -10.25
C THR A 64 -16.26 9.97 -9.77
N ILE A 65 -17.13 10.20 -8.77
CA ILE A 65 -18.16 9.23 -8.35
C ILE A 65 -19.09 8.85 -9.53
N LEU A 66 -19.48 9.80 -10.38
CA LEU A 66 -20.28 9.49 -11.57
C LEU A 66 -19.50 8.60 -12.57
N LYS A 67 -18.20 8.87 -12.78
CA LYS A 67 -17.33 8.03 -13.62
C LYS A 67 -17.19 6.61 -13.04
N VAL A 68 -17.04 6.48 -11.72
CA VAL A 68 -16.95 5.18 -11.03
C VAL A 68 -18.23 4.37 -11.20
N ASN A 69 -19.41 4.99 -11.05
CA ASN A 69 -20.70 4.34 -11.30
C ASN A 69 -20.84 3.85 -12.76
N LEU A 70 -20.38 4.66 -13.72
CA LEU A 70 -20.36 4.27 -15.13
C LEU A 70 -19.41 3.08 -15.37
N ALA A 71 -18.21 3.11 -14.77
CA ALA A 71 -17.25 2.02 -14.83
C ALA A 71 -17.86 0.73 -14.26
N SER A 72 -18.42 0.78 -13.06
CA SER A 72 -19.05 -0.37 -12.39
C SER A 72 -20.16 -0.99 -13.25
N SER A 73 -21.01 -0.16 -13.84
CA SER A 73 -22.05 -0.60 -14.79
C SER A 73 -21.46 -1.27 -16.03
N ASN A 74 -20.38 -0.73 -16.59
CA ASN A 74 -19.72 -1.29 -17.77
C ASN A 74 -19.01 -2.62 -17.45
N PHE A 75 -18.32 -2.72 -16.32
CA PHE A 75 -17.69 -3.95 -15.85
C PHE A 75 -18.74 -5.04 -15.61
N SER A 76 -19.83 -4.73 -14.92
CA SER A 76 -20.92 -5.67 -14.63
C SER A 76 -21.60 -6.18 -15.92
N ASN A 77 -21.88 -5.28 -16.87
CA ASN A 77 -22.42 -5.65 -18.18
C ASN A 77 -21.44 -6.50 -19.00
N LEU A 78 -20.15 -6.19 -18.94
CA LEU A 78 -19.11 -6.97 -19.63
C LEU A 78 -18.98 -8.36 -19.02
N GLN A 79 -18.88 -8.45 -17.69
CA GLN A 79 -18.82 -9.71 -16.95
C GLN A 79 -20.03 -10.58 -17.29
N THR A 80 -21.25 -10.03 -17.27
CA THR A 80 -22.48 -10.78 -17.59
C THR A 80 -22.46 -11.33 -19.02
N ARG A 81 -21.99 -10.57 -19.99
CA ARG A 81 -21.87 -11.03 -21.39
C ARG A 81 -20.84 -12.14 -21.56
N LEU A 82 -19.75 -12.10 -20.79
CA LEU A 82 -18.64 -13.03 -20.92
C LEU A 82 -18.75 -14.25 -19.98
N PHE A 83 -19.61 -14.18 -18.96
CA PHE A 83 -19.65 -15.11 -17.81
C PHE A 83 -19.52 -16.60 -18.16
N PRO A 84 -20.20 -17.15 -19.21
CA PRO A 84 -20.07 -18.57 -19.54
C PRO A 84 -18.66 -19.00 -19.94
N ASN A 85 -17.85 -18.06 -20.46
CA ASN A 85 -16.55 -18.33 -21.07
C ASN A 85 -15.37 -17.85 -20.20
N LEU A 86 -15.63 -17.16 -19.09
CA LEU A 86 -14.57 -16.70 -18.20
C LEU A 86 -13.97 -17.88 -17.42
N THR A 87 -12.65 -17.97 -17.44
CA THR A 87 -11.85 -18.78 -16.52
C THR A 87 -12.06 -18.34 -15.07
N HIS A 88 -11.66 -19.17 -14.10
CA HIS A 88 -11.77 -18.79 -12.69
C HIS A 88 -11.00 -17.50 -12.38
N TYR A 89 -9.78 -17.37 -12.92
CA TYR A 89 -8.93 -16.20 -12.74
C TYR A 89 -9.60 -14.92 -13.25
N GLU A 90 -10.17 -14.97 -14.44
CA GLU A 90 -10.85 -13.80 -15.02
C GLU A 90 -12.10 -13.42 -14.21
N ARG A 91 -12.85 -14.40 -13.68
CA ARG A 91 -13.97 -14.12 -12.77
C ARG A 91 -13.51 -13.39 -11.52
N CYS A 92 -12.42 -13.85 -10.90
CA CYS A 92 -11.81 -13.18 -9.75
C CYS A 92 -11.41 -11.73 -10.12
N ALA A 93 -10.78 -11.51 -11.27
CA ALA A 93 -10.40 -10.16 -11.70
C ALA A 93 -11.61 -9.21 -11.87
N PHE A 94 -12.72 -9.69 -12.43
CA PHE A 94 -13.97 -8.92 -12.51
C PHE A 94 -14.58 -8.64 -11.13
N GLU A 95 -14.65 -9.65 -10.26
CA GLU A 95 -15.15 -9.51 -8.89
C GLU A 95 -14.31 -8.52 -8.07
N ASP A 96 -12.98 -8.56 -8.23
CA ASP A 96 -12.05 -7.64 -7.60
C ASP A 96 -12.31 -6.21 -8.04
N CYS A 97 -12.36 -5.94 -9.36
CA CYS A 97 -12.66 -4.60 -9.87
C CYS A 97 -14.01 -4.07 -9.37
N LEU A 98 -15.07 -4.88 -9.42
CA LEU A 98 -16.39 -4.45 -8.98
C LEU A 98 -16.40 -4.11 -7.48
N GLY A 99 -15.84 -4.98 -6.63
CA GLY A 99 -15.74 -4.71 -5.20
C GLY A 99 -14.87 -3.50 -4.87
N LEU A 100 -13.78 -3.29 -5.63
CA LEU A 100 -12.90 -2.13 -5.49
C LEU A 100 -13.56 -0.83 -5.96
N LEU A 101 -14.43 -0.86 -6.98
CA LEU A 101 -15.22 0.30 -7.41
C LEU A 101 -16.29 0.67 -6.38
N ASP A 102 -16.90 -0.32 -5.71
CA ASP A 102 -17.83 -0.06 -4.60
C ASP A 102 -17.09 0.55 -3.39
N ASP A 103 -15.92 0.02 -3.03
CA ASP A 103 -15.06 0.57 -1.98
C ASP A 103 -14.63 2.01 -2.31
N THR A 104 -14.37 2.29 -3.60
CA THR A 104 -14.08 3.64 -4.12
C THR A 104 -15.21 4.61 -3.86
N ILE A 105 -16.46 4.26 -4.20
CA ILE A 105 -17.61 5.14 -3.98
C ILE A 105 -17.69 5.51 -2.50
N SER A 106 -17.57 4.51 -1.62
CA SER A 106 -17.60 4.71 -0.18
C SER A 106 -16.50 5.67 0.32
N ASP A 107 -15.25 5.52 -0.12
CA ASP A 107 -14.16 6.41 0.30
C ASP A 107 -14.32 7.85 -0.24
N LEU A 108 -14.82 8.00 -1.47
CA LEU A 108 -15.08 9.31 -2.06
C LEU A 108 -16.24 10.05 -1.38
N GLU A 109 -17.31 9.34 -1.01
CA GLU A 109 -18.42 9.90 -0.25
C GLU A 109 -17.97 10.37 1.14
N THR A 110 -17.13 9.59 1.83
CA THR A 110 -16.50 10.02 3.09
C THR A 110 -15.65 11.28 2.89
N ALA A 111 -14.77 11.30 1.88
CA ALA A 111 -13.95 12.47 1.58
C ALA A 111 -14.79 13.73 1.29
N VAL A 112 -15.90 13.60 0.55
CA VAL A 112 -16.83 14.71 0.29
C VAL A 112 -17.52 15.18 1.57
N SER A 113 -17.90 14.27 2.45
CA SER A 113 -18.49 14.59 3.76
C SER A 113 -17.51 15.40 4.63
N ASP A 114 -16.27 14.93 4.73
CA ASP A 114 -15.22 15.56 5.55
C ASP A 114 -14.82 16.94 5.03
N LEU A 115 -14.79 17.12 3.70
CA LEU A 115 -14.56 18.43 3.09
C LEU A 115 -15.67 19.44 3.38
N ARG A 116 -16.90 18.98 3.66
CA ARG A 116 -18.06 19.83 3.98
C ARG A 116 -18.15 20.17 5.47
N SER A 117 -17.72 19.27 6.36
CA SER A 117 -17.87 19.42 7.81
C SER A 117 -16.93 20.44 8.45
N SER A 118 -16.01 21.05 7.70
CA SER A 118 -14.98 21.99 8.18
C SER A 118 -14.00 21.41 9.23
N SER A 119 -14.14 20.12 9.59
CA SER A 119 -13.17 19.33 10.36
C SER A 119 -12.08 18.78 9.43
N LEU A 120 -11.34 19.69 8.79
CA LEU A 120 -10.40 19.36 7.71
C LEU A 120 -9.15 18.65 8.25
N GLU A 121 -9.24 17.34 8.46
CA GLU A 121 -8.06 16.48 8.60
C GLU A 121 -7.52 16.14 7.20
N PHE A 122 -6.72 17.06 6.65
CA PHE A 122 -6.17 16.94 5.29
C PHE A 122 -5.42 15.62 5.05
N ASN A 123 -4.78 15.06 6.08
CA ASN A 123 -4.06 13.78 5.98
C ASN A 123 -5.02 12.62 5.72
N ASP A 124 -6.19 12.61 6.36
CA ASP A 124 -7.18 11.55 6.21
C ASP A 124 -7.85 11.60 4.83
N ILE A 125 -8.21 12.79 4.36
CA ILE A 125 -8.73 12.97 2.99
C ILE A 125 -7.67 12.56 1.97
N SER A 126 -6.41 12.94 2.17
CA SER A 126 -5.30 12.55 1.29
C SER A 126 -5.12 11.03 1.24
N MET A 127 -5.29 10.36 2.38
CA MET A 127 -5.23 8.90 2.46
C MET A 127 -6.40 8.25 1.74
N LEU A 128 -7.64 8.76 1.90
CA LEU A 128 -8.82 8.28 1.17
C LEU A 128 -8.62 8.35 -0.34
N LEU A 129 -8.20 9.50 -0.88
CA LEU A 129 -7.94 9.63 -2.32
C LEU A 129 -6.82 8.69 -2.80
N THR A 130 -5.82 8.46 -1.96
CA THR A 130 -4.71 7.55 -2.25
C THR A 130 -5.13 6.08 -2.24
N ASN A 131 -6.00 5.69 -1.32
CA ASN A 131 -6.58 4.36 -1.28
C ASN A 131 -7.38 4.10 -2.56
N VAL A 132 -8.22 5.04 -2.99
CA VAL A 132 -8.99 4.92 -4.23
C VAL A 132 -8.10 4.73 -5.46
N MET A 133 -7.01 5.50 -5.59
CA MET A 133 -6.04 5.30 -6.69
C MET A 133 -5.41 3.90 -6.64
N THR A 134 -5.10 3.40 -5.44
CA THR A 134 -4.57 2.05 -5.24
C THR A 134 -5.59 0.97 -5.64
N TYR A 135 -6.87 1.19 -5.39
CA TYR A 135 -7.95 0.31 -5.83
C TYR A 135 -8.02 0.23 -7.36
N GLN A 136 -7.83 1.37 -8.05
CA GLN A 136 -7.82 1.40 -9.51
C GLN A 136 -6.60 0.65 -10.08
N ASP A 137 -5.41 0.86 -9.51
CA ASP A 137 -4.20 0.12 -9.91
C ASP A 137 -4.41 -1.40 -9.71
N THR A 138 -4.99 -1.82 -8.59
CA THR A 138 -5.27 -3.23 -8.28
C THR A 138 -6.31 -3.84 -9.22
N CYS A 139 -7.36 -3.08 -9.55
CA CYS A 139 -8.37 -3.45 -10.53
C CYS A 139 -7.71 -3.74 -11.90
N LEU A 140 -6.81 -2.86 -12.37
CA LEU A 140 -6.09 -3.07 -13.62
C LEU A 140 -5.10 -4.24 -13.56
N ASP A 141 -4.47 -4.49 -12.41
CA ASP A 141 -3.54 -5.61 -12.22
C ASP A 141 -4.22 -6.99 -12.35
N GLY A 142 -5.53 -7.07 -12.09
CA GLY A 142 -6.31 -8.29 -12.35
C GLY A 142 -6.33 -8.70 -13.83
N PHE A 143 -6.11 -7.75 -14.74
CA PHE A 143 -6.20 -7.96 -16.19
C PHE A 143 -4.86 -7.81 -16.91
N SER A 144 -3.77 -7.52 -16.18
CA SER A 144 -2.43 -7.45 -16.75
C SER A 144 -1.79 -8.84 -16.82
N THR A 145 -1.01 -9.07 -17.88
CA THR A 145 -0.18 -10.27 -17.99
C THR A 145 0.99 -10.16 -17.01
N SER A 146 1.34 -11.27 -16.35
CA SER A 146 2.50 -11.27 -15.46
C SER A 146 3.77 -10.91 -16.25
N ASP A 147 4.58 -9.96 -15.77
CA ASP A 147 5.89 -9.58 -16.35
C ASP A 147 6.93 -10.73 -16.34
N ASN A 148 6.55 -11.95 -15.91
CA ASN A 148 7.39 -13.13 -16.00
C ASN A 148 7.50 -13.56 -17.47
N GLU A 149 8.69 -13.34 -18.05
CA GLU A 149 9.06 -13.64 -19.45
C GLU A 149 8.79 -15.09 -19.93
N ASN A 150 8.29 -16.00 -19.06
CA ASN A 150 8.17 -17.43 -19.33
C ASN A 150 6.76 -18.03 -19.21
N ASN A 151 5.70 -17.24 -18.99
CA ASN A 151 4.33 -17.80 -18.94
C ASN A 151 3.45 -17.25 -20.07
N ASN A 152 2.86 -18.17 -20.85
CA ASN A 152 1.75 -17.92 -21.76
C ASN A 152 0.46 -17.64 -20.98
N ASP A 153 0.50 -16.69 -20.04
CA ASP A 153 -0.66 -16.30 -19.23
C ASP A 153 -1.61 -15.50 -20.12
N MET A 154 -2.54 -16.20 -20.74
CA MET A 154 -3.61 -15.63 -21.56
C MET A 154 -4.65 -15.02 -20.62
N THR A 155 -4.36 -13.85 -20.05
CA THR A 155 -5.34 -13.07 -19.29
C THR A 155 -6.30 -12.37 -20.26
N TYR A 156 -7.54 -12.17 -19.85
CA TYR A 156 -8.48 -11.34 -20.58
C TYR A 156 -7.95 -9.91 -20.71
N GLU A 157 -7.77 -9.42 -21.94
CA GLU A 157 -7.41 -8.04 -22.18
C GLU A 157 -8.64 -7.14 -22.06
N LEU A 158 -8.60 -6.20 -21.12
CA LEU A 158 -9.69 -5.23 -20.95
C LEU A 158 -9.85 -4.36 -22.21
N PRO A 159 -11.09 -4.09 -22.64
CA PRO A 159 -11.34 -3.09 -23.67
C PRO A 159 -10.70 -1.74 -23.31
N GLU A 160 -9.98 -1.13 -24.24
CA GLU A 160 -9.23 0.11 -24.00
C GLU A 160 -10.11 1.23 -23.46
N ASN A 161 -11.36 1.35 -23.90
CA ASN A 161 -12.30 2.34 -23.37
C ASN A 161 -12.59 2.16 -21.87
N LEU A 162 -12.57 0.93 -21.36
CA LEU A 162 -12.81 0.66 -19.95
C LEU A 162 -11.57 0.96 -19.11
N LYS A 163 -10.40 0.58 -19.64
CA LYS A 163 -9.09 0.91 -19.08
C LYS A 163 -8.88 2.43 -19.00
N GLU A 164 -9.25 3.17 -20.05
CA GLU A 164 -9.24 4.64 -20.07
C GLU A 164 -10.11 5.23 -18.96
N ILE A 165 -11.33 4.72 -18.73
CA ILE A 165 -12.20 5.19 -17.65
C ILE A 165 -11.53 5.00 -16.27
N ILE A 166 -10.90 3.85 -16.03
CA ILE A 166 -10.20 3.57 -14.76
C ILE A 166 -8.99 4.48 -14.58
N LEU A 167 -8.20 4.70 -15.63
CA LEU A 167 -7.07 5.63 -15.60
C LEU A 167 -7.51 7.09 -15.37
N ASP A 168 -8.63 7.49 -15.96
CA ASP A 168 -9.25 8.79 -15.79
C ASP A 168 -9.67 9.06 -14.34
N ILE A 169 -10.20 8.04 -13.65
CA ILE A 169 -10.53 8.12 -12.22
C ILE A 169 -9.25 8.44 -11.43
N SER A 170 -8.17 7.69 -11.64
CA SER A 170 -6.89 7.94 -10.96
C SER A 170 -6.30 9.32 -11.26
N ASN A 171 -6.39 9.79 -12.51
CA ASN A 171 -5.89 11.11 -12.91
C ASN A 171 -6.66 12.25 -12.22
N ASN A 172 -7.99 12.17 -12.17
CA ASN A 172 -8.82 13.15 -11.45
C ASN A 172 -8.42 13.23 -9.97
N LEU A 173 -8.29 12.07 -9.32
CA LEU A 173 -7.93 11.98 -7.91
C LEU A 173 -6.53 12.50 -7.62
N SER A 174 -5.58 12.27 -8.53
CA SER A 174 -4.24 12.86 -8.43
C SER A 174 -4.28 14.38 -8.48
N ASN A 175 -5.11 14.98 -9.34
CA ASN A 175 -5.29 16.43 -9.38
C ASN A 175 -5.93 16.96 -8.08
N SER A 176 -6.94 16.27 -7.57
CA SER A 176 -7.58 16.60 -6.29
C SER A 176 -6.62 16.49 -5.11
N LEU A 177 -5.78 15.45 -5.07
CA LEU A 177 -4.74 15.29 -4.06
C LEU A 177 -3.70 16.41 -4.13
N HIS A 178 -3.28 16.80 -5.33
CA HIS A 178 -2.36 17.91 -5.52
C HIS A 178 -2.95 19.24 -5.00
N MET A 179 -4.23 19.51 -5.31
CA MET A 179 -4.95 20.68 -4.80
C MET A 179 -5.03 20.70 -3.26
N LEU A 180 -5.31 19.54 -2.64
CA LEU A 180 -5.32 19.39 -1.17
C LEU A 180 -3.97 19.74 -0.55
N GLN A 181 -2.87 19.25 -1.14
CA GLN A 181 -1.52 19.54 -0.65
C GLN A 181 -1.15 21.02 -0.75
N VAL A 182 -1.60 21.71 -1.81
CA VAL A 182 -1.42 23.16 -1.96
C VAL A 182 -2.15 23.92 -0.84
N ILE A 183 -3.35 23.48 -0.44
CA ILE A 183 -4.07 24.08 0.70
C ILE A 183 -3.32 23.82 2.01
N SER A 184 -2.95 22.56 2.27
CA SER A 184 -2.26 22.16 3.51
C SER A 184 -0.95 22.93 3.72
N ARG A 185 -0.17 23.16 2.66
CA ARG A 185 1.06 23.97 2.73
C ARG A 185 0.83 25.45 3.05
N LYS A 186 -0.33 26.02 2.65
CA LYS A 186 -0.68 27.42 2.94
C LYS A 186 -1.20 27.61 4.36
N ASN A 187 -1.84 26.58 4.93
CA ASN A 187 -2.33 26.55 6.29
C ASN A 187 -1.65 25.39 7.04
N PRO A 188 -0.35 25.49 7.35
CA PRO A 188 0.30 24.47 8.14
C PRO A 188 -0.41 24.38 9.48
N SER A 189 -1.00 23.22 9.77
CA SER A 189 -1.40 22.86 11.13
C SER A 189 -0.19 23.15 12.03
N PRO A 190 -0.37 23.69 13.26
CA PRO A 190 0.74 23.87 14.16
C PRO A 190 1.48 22.54 14.24
N LYS A 191 2.76 22.54 13.83
CA LYS A 191 3.63 21.36 13.92
C LYS A 191 3.39 20.79 15.31
N SER A 192 3.05 19.51 15.41
CA SER A 192 3.19 18.81 16.67
C SER A 192 4.63 19.03 17.10
N SER A 193 4.83 19.89 18.10
CA SER A 193 6.12 20.16 18.71
C SER A 193 6.80 18.83 18.98
N GLU A 194 8.12 18.79 18.96
CA GLU A 194 8.89 17.71 19.59
C GLU A 194 8.29 17.48 20.98
N VAL A 195 7.49 16.43 21.11
CA VAL A 195 7.07 15.93 22.40
C VAL A 195 8.26 15.11 22.84
N ASP A 196 9.06 15.68 23.72
CA ASP A 196 9.93 14.89 24.60
C ASP A 196 9.04 13.79 25.17
N VAL A 197 9.35 12.55 24.83
CA VAL A 197 8.60 11.37 25.28
C VAL A 197 8.93 11.15 26.75
N GLU A 198 8.34 11.98 27.60
CA GLU A 198 8.01 11.58 28.96
C GLU A 198 6.69 10.81 28.87
N TYR A 199 6.70 9.55 29.33
CA TYR A 199 5.53 8.69 29.30
C TYR A 199 4.28 9.44 29.79
N PRO A 200 3.15 9.41 29.07
CA PRO A 200 2.00 10.19 29.47
C PRO A 200 1.47 9.71 30.84
N SER A 201 1.42 10.62 31.80
CA SER A 201 0.89 10.42 33.16
C SER A 201 -0.62 10.10 33.22
N TRP A 202 -1.27 9.94 32.06
CA TRP A 202 -2.68 9.60 31.91
C TRP A 202 -2.92 8.17 31.42
N LEU A 203 -1.88 7.35 31.23
CA LEU A 203 -2.08 5.91 31.01
C LEU A 203 -2.74 5.34 32.27
N SER A 204 -3.99 4.90 32.15
CA SER A 204 -4.68 4.29 33.28
C SER A 204 -4.02 2.95 33.62
N GLU A 205 -3.92 2.61 34.91
CA GLU A 205 -3.41 1.29 35.35
C GLU A 205 -4.16 0.11 34.70
N ASN A 206 -5.39 0.33 34.19
CA ASN A 206 -6.18 -0.67 33.48
C ASN A 206 -5.69 -0.94 32.05
N ASP A 207 -5.18 0.07 31.34
CA ASP A 207 -4.68 -0.08 29.97
C ASP A 207 -3.27 -0.69 29.94
N GLN A 208 -2.46 -0.41 30.97
CA GLN A 208 -1.17 -1.07 31.18
C GLN A 208 -1.34 -2.56 31.51
N ARG A 209 -2.41 -2.91 32.25
CA ARG A 209 -2.75 -4.30 32.60
C ARG A 209 -3.09 -5.15 31.38
N LEU A 210 -3.77 -4.63 30.36
CA LEU A 210 -4.10 -5.38 29.13
C LEU A 210 -2.88 -5.78 28.28
N LEU A 211 -1.71 -5.21 28.56
CA LEU A 211 -0.49 -5.35 27.76
C LEU A 211 0.50 -6.39 28.30
N GLU A 212 0.45 -6.62 29.61
CA GLU A 212 1.19 -7.67 30.32
C GLU A 212 0.29 -8.81 30.81
N ALA A 213 -1.04 -8.60 30.79
CA ALA A 213 -2.02 -9.61 31.11
C ALA A 213 -1.82 -10.87 30.24
N PRO A 214 -1.74 -12.06 30.85
CA PRO A 214 -2.05 -13.30 30.15
C PRO A 214 -3.40 -13.14 29.44
N VAL A 215 -3.59 -13.80 28.30
CA VAL A 215 -4.86 -13.79 27.52
C VAL A 215 -6.09 -14.04 28.43
N GLN A 216 -5.89 -14.75 29.54
CA GLN A 216 -6.85 -15.05 30.59
C GLN A 216 -7.45 -13.82 31.33
N GLU A 217 -6.82 -12.64 31.27
CA GLU A 217 -7.31 -11.40 31.90
C GLU A 217 -7.92 -10.39 30.90
N THR A 218 -7.94 -10.72 29.59
CA THR A 218 -8.58 -9.88 28.57
C THR A 218 -10.06 -10.25 28.40
N ASN A 219 -10.97 -9.29 28.62
CA ASN A 219 -12.39 -9.49 28.31
C ASN A 219 -12.59 -9.55 26.78
N TYR A 220 -13.06 -10.69 26.26
CA TYR A 220 -13.37 -10.89 24.84
C TYR A 220 -14.89 -11.01 24.61
N ASN A 221 -15.35 -10.70 23.38
CA ASN A 221 -16.76 -10.75 23.01
C ASN A 221 -17.18 -12.13 22.50
N LEU A 222 -16.32 -12.74 21.68
CA LEU A 222 -16.51 -14.09 21.13
C LEU A 222 -15.23 -14.90 21.28
N SER A 223 -15.39 -16.21 21.38
CA SER A 223 -14.29 -17.16 21.33
C SER A 223 -14.47 -18.17 20.19
N VAL A 224 -13.35 -18.52 19.58
CA VAL A 224 -13.23 -19.56 18.56
C VAL A 224 -12.35 -20.66 19.12
N ALA A 225 -12.82 -21.91 19.07
CA ALA A 225 -12.02 -23.06 19.47
C ALA A 225 -12.37 -24.28 18.62
N ILE A 226 -11.38 -24.85 17.95
CA ILE A 226 -11.56 -26.01 17.07
C ILE A 226 -12.07 -27.26 17.81
N ASP A 227 -11.84 -27.34 19.13
CA ASP A 227 -12.31 -28.42 20.01
C ASP A 227 -13.77 -28.27 20.46
N GLY A 228 -14.46 -27.22 20.03
CA GLY A 228 -15.86 -26.94 20.38
C GLY A 228 -16.05 -26.28 21.75
N THR A 229 -14.98 -25.88 22.45
CA THR A 229 -15.06 -25.21 23.76
C THR A 229 -15.28 -23.69 23.67
N GLY A 230 -15.33 -23.14 22.46
CA GLY A 230 -15.58 -21.72 22.18
C GLY A 230 -17.04 -21.47 21.77
N ASN A 231 -17.37 -20.22 21.44
CA ASN A 231 -18.67 -19.88 20.85
C ASN A 231 -18.81 -20.42 19.43
N PHE A 232 -17.71 -20.49 18.69
CA PHE A 232 -17.63 -21.00 17.32
C PHE A 232 -16.45 -21.94 17.16
N THR A 233 -16.49 -22.80 16.14
CA THR A 233 -15.37 -23.68 15.76
C THR A 233 -14.54 -23.11 14.61
N THR A 234 -15.04 -22.09 13.91
CA THR A 234 -14.36 -21.43 12.79
C THR A 234 -14.24 -19.92 13.04
N THR A 235 -13.23 -19.31 12.44
CA THR A 235 -13.00 -17.87 12.49
C THR A 235 -14.06 -17.15 11.65
N ASN A 236 -14.42 -17.69 10.49
CA ASN A 236 -15.46 -17.14 9.62
C ASN A 236 -16.81 -16.98 10.33
N ASP A 237 -17.26 -17.96 11.12
CA ASP A 237 -18.54 -17.85 11.84
C ASP A 237 -18.50 -16.73 12.90
N ALA A 238 -17.39 -16.61 13.64
CA ALA A 238 -17.23 -15.53 14.62
C ALA A 238 -17.17 -14.16 13.94
N VAL A 239 -16.45 -14.04 12.81
CA VAL A 239 -16.44 -12.82 12.00
C VAL A 239 -17.84 -12.50 11.50
N PHE A 240 -18.58 -13.48 11.00
CA PHE A 240 -19.96 -13.28 10.52
C PHE A 240 -20.87 -12.74 11.63
N ALA A 241 -20.78 -13.31 12.83
CA ALA A 241 -21.57 -12.92 14.00
C ALA A 241 -21.20 -11.54 14.59
N ALA A 242 -19.98 -11.04 14.36
CA ALA A 242 -19.57 -9.72 14.84
C ALA A 242 -20.47 -8.59 14.27
N PRO A 243 -20.69 -7.49 15.00
CA PRO A 243 -21.47 -6.36 14.51
C PRO A 243 -20.83 -5.72 13.28
N ASN A 244 -21.66 -5.12 12.42
CA ASN A 244 -21.19 -4.22 11.38
C ASN A 244 -21.15 -2.79 11.93
N MET A 245 -20.22 -1.97 11.43
CA MET A 245 -20.06 -0.56 11.76
C MET A 245 -19.94 -0.31 13.27
N SER A 246 -19.24 -1.20 13.98
CA SER A 246 -18.96 -1.01 15.40
C SER A 246 -18.07 0.21 15.61
N GLU A 247 -18.48 1.10 16.51
CA GLU A 247 -17.68 2.23 16.98
C GLU A 247 -16.73 1.83 18.11
N THR A 248 -17.00 0.69 18.76
CA THR A 248 -16.19 0.14 19.85
C THR A 248 -15.49 -1.15 19.43
N ARG A 249 -14.38 -1.44 20.11
CA ARG A 249 -13.55 -2.63 19.91
C ARG A 249 -14.36 -3.91 20.13
N PHE A 250 -14.40 -4.78 19.13
CA PHE A 250 -15.02 -6.11 19.21
C PHE A 250 -13.94 -7.19 19.11
N ILE A 251 -13.72 -7.90 20.22
CA ILE A 251 -12.61 -8.83 20.41
C ILE A 251 -13.08 -10.26 20.15
N ILE A 252 -12.44 -10.92 19.19
CA ILE A 252 -12.59 -12.34 18.88
C ILE A 252 -11.31 -13.04 19.36
N TYR A 253 -11.45 -13.82 20.43
CA TYR A 253 -10.38 -14.65 20.95
C TYR A 253 -10.34 -15.99 20.21
N ILE A 254 -9.21 -16.33 19.61
CA ILE A 254 -9.01 -17.54 18.80
C ILE A 254 -8.03 -18.44 19.53
N LYS A 255 -8.55 -19.49 20.17
CA LYS A 255 -7.74 -20.43 20.95
C LYS A 255 -6.74 -21.18 20.08
N GLY A 256 -5.71 -21.73 20.71
CA GLY A 256 -4.67 -22.52 20.06
C GLY A 256 -5.24 -23.65 19.20
N GLY A 257 -4.71 -23.77 17.99
CA GLY A 257 -5.22 -24.65 16.94
C GLY A 257 -4.80 -24.17 15.55
N GLU A 258 -4.90 -25.07 14.58
CA GLU A 258 -4.67 -24.78 13.17
C GLU A 258 -6.04 -24.73 12.45
N TYR A 259 -6.44 -23.53 12.03
CA TYR A 259 -7.72 -23.24 11.40
C TYR A 259 -7.52 -23.15 9.89
N PHE A 260 -7.96 -24.16 9.15
CA PHE A 260 -7.82 -24.21 7.69
C PHE A 260 -8.99 -23.51 7.00
N GLU A 261 -8.86 -22.20 6.78
CA GLU A 261 -9.91 -21.36 6.20
C GLU A 261 -9.33 -20.10 5.54
N ASN A 262 -10.02 -19.60 4.50
CA ASN A 262 -9.84 -18.24 4.01
C ASN A 262 -10.84 -17.33 4.70
N VAL A 263 -10.38 -16.24 5.33
CA VAL A 263 -11.22 -15.29 6.09
C VAL A 263 -11.16 -13.92 5.42
N GLU A 264 -12.32 -13.32 5.16
CA GLU A 264 -12.41 -11.94 4.64
C GLU A 264 -13.25 -11.08 5.59
N LEU A 265 -12.65 -9.98 6.07
CA LEU A 265 -13.33 -8.94 6.85
C LEU A 265 -13.67 -7.75 5.93
N PRO A 266 -14.91 -7.66 5.42
CA PRO A 266 -15.30 -6.57 4.54
C PRO A 266 -15.27 -5.22 5.26
N LYS A 267 -15.31 -4.13 4.50
CA LYS A 267 -15.20 -2.75 5.00
C LYS A 267 -16.15 -2.40 6.14
N LYS A 268 -17.34 -3.01 6.16
CA LYS A 268 -18.35 -2.86 7.22
C LYS A 268 -17.99 -3.49 8.57
N LYS A 269 -16.98 -4.38 8.64
CA LYS A 269 -16.55 -5.03 9.89
C LYS A 269 -15.47 -4.19 10.56
N THR A 270 -15.86 -3.04 11.10
CA THR A 270 -14.96 -2.08 11.76
C THR A 270 -14.62 -2.50 13.20
N MET A 271 -13.49 -2.03 13.71
CA MET A 271 -13.04 -2.21 15.10
C MET A 271 -12.92 -3.66 15.57
N ILE A 272 -12.75 -4.61 14.65
CA ILE A 272 -12.51 -6.02 15.01
C ILE A 272 -11.08 -6.20 15.52
N MET A 273 -10.91 -7.04 16.54
CA MET A 273 -9.61 -7.47 17.02
C MET A 273 -9.55 -8.99 17.15
N PHE A 274 -8.50 -9.58 16.57
CA PHE A 274 -8.14 -10.98 16.79
C PHE A 274 -7.07 -11.09 17.87
N ILE A 275 -7.27 -11.99 18.82
CA ILE A 275 -6.27 -12.35 19.83
C ILE A 275 -6.08 -13.85 19.78
N GLY A 276 -4.84 -14.32 19.60
CA GLY A 276 -4.49 -15.73 19.69
C GLY A 276 -3.78 -16.10 21.00
N ASP A 277 -3.43 -17.37 21.15
CA ASP A 277 -2.66 -17.90 22.29
C ASP A 277 -1.14 -17.75 22.12
N GLY A 278 -0.69 -17.18 21.00
CA GLY A 278 0.72 -16.97 20.66
C GLY A 278 1.05 -17.33 19.20
N ILE A 279 2.13 -16.73 18.70
CA ILE A 279 2.76 -17.11 17.43
C ILE A 279 3.01 -18.63 17.41
N GLY A 280 2.62 -19.29 16.33
CA GLY A 280 2.74 -20.73 16.13
C GLY A 280 1.79 -21.60 16.95
N LYS A 281 1.01 -21.03 17.88
CA LYS A 281 0.00 -21.74 18.68
C LYS A 281 -1.40 -21.57 18.11
N THR A 282 -1.77 -20.33 17.76
CA THR A 282 -2.98 -20.04 17.01
C THR A 282 -2.58 -19.73 15.57
N VAL A 283 -3.02 -20.56 14.63
CA VAL A 283 -2.62 -20.48 13.21
C VAL A 283 -3.86 -20.46 12.33
N ILE A 284 -4.05 -19.41 11.53
CA ILE A 284 -5.03 -19.41 10.43
C ILE A 284 -4.27 -19.67 9.14
N LYS A 285 -4.70 -20.70 8.39
CA LYS A 285 -3.95 -21.23 7.25
C LYS A 285 -4.85 -21.49 6.04
N ALA A 286 -4.35 -21.17 4.86
CA ALA A 286 -4.94 -21.59 3.58
C ALA A 286 -3.83 -21.83 2.55
N ASN A 287 -4.20 -22.00 1.28
CA ASN A 287 -3.26 -22.30 0.19
C ASN A 287 -3.70 -21.80 -1.20
N ARG A 288 -4.56 -20.77 -1.27
CA ARG A 288 -4.92 -20.17 -2.56
C ARG A 288 -3.69 -19.55 -3.22
N SER A 289 -3.58 -19.67 -4.54
CA SER A 289 -2.43 -19.17 -5.29
C SER A 289 -2.79 -18.75 -6.72
N ARG A 290 -1.94 -17.93 -7.33
CA ARG A 290 -2.09 -17.50 -8.73
C ARG A 290 -2.11 -18.67 -9.70
N ILE A 291 -1.24 -19.66 -9.51
CA ILE A 291 -1.20 -20.84 -10.39
C ILE A 291 -2.49 -21.66 -10.31
N ASP A 292 -3.16 -21.66 -9.16
CA ASP A 292 -4.45 -22.36 -8.98
C ASP A 292 -5.65 -21.56 -9.50
N GLY A 293 -5.41 -20.48 -10.25
CA GLY A 293 -6.43 -19.71 -10.95
C GLY A 293 -7.07 -18.60 -10.11
N TRP A 294 -6.47 -18.20 -9.00
CA TRP A 294 -6.92 -17.06 -8.20
C TRP A 294 -6.22 -15.78 -8.64
N SER A 295 -6.91 -14.63 -8.60
CA SER A 295 -6.22 -13.34 -8.62
C SER A 295 -5.38 -13.19 -7.36
N THR A 296 -4.23 -12.50 -7.44
CA THR A 296 -3.38 -12.25 -6.25
C THR A 296 -4.19 -11.63 -5.11
N PHE A 297 -5.11 -10.72 -5.42
CA PHE A 297 -5.98 -10.05 -4.45
C PHE A 297 -6.93 -11.01 -3.69
N GLN A 298 -7.30 -12.15 -4.30
CA GLN A 298 -8.14 -13.20 -3.70
C GLN A 298 -7.37 -14.41 -3.15
N THR A 299 -6.04 -14.44 -3.27
CA THR A 299 -5.19 -15.45 -2.60
C THR A 299 -5.03 -15.32 -1.07
N PRO A 300 -5.29 -14.17 -0.39
CA PRO A 300 -5.04 -14.04 1.04
C PRO A 300 -5.67 -15.16 1.87
N THR A 301 -4.91 -15.69 2.82
CA THR A 301 -5.47 -16.54 3.88
C THR A 301 -6.40 -15.71 4.77
N VAL A 302 -5.97 -14.50 5.14
CA VAL A 302 -6.84 -13.51 5.77
C VAL A 302 -6.75 -12.18 5.04
N GLY A 303 -7.89 -11.61 4.66
CA GLY A 303 -8.01 -10.28 4.07
C GLY A 303 -8.86 -9.36 4.94
N VAL A 304 -8.39 -8.15 5.20
CA VAL A 304 -9.10 -7.16 6.04
C VAL A 304 -9.24 -5.82 5.35
N LYS A 305 -10.45 -5.25 5.39
CA LYS A 305 -10.78 -3.92 4.86
C LYS A 305 -11.41 -3.00 5.91
N GLY A 306 -12.04 -3.55 6.95
CA GLY A 306 -12.74 -2.76 7.96
C GLY A 306 -11.79 -1.97 8.86
N LYS A 307 -12.02 -0.65 8.95
CA LYS A 307 -11.18 0.30 9.72
C LYS A 307 -10.94 -0.16 11.15
N GLY A 308 -9.71 0.05 11.62
CA GLY A 308 -9.30 -0.16 12.99
C GLY A 308 -8.97 -1.61 13.33
N PHE A 309 -8.75 -2.50 12.35
CA PHE A 309 -8.46 -3.91 12.61
C PHE A 309 -7.19 -4.10 13.47
N ILE A 310 -7.24 -4.98 14.46
CA ILE A 310 -6.06 -5.38 15.26
C ILE A 310 -5.88 -6.88 15.24
N ALA A 311 -4.63 -7.35 15.16
CA ALA A 311 -4.30 -8.73 15.48
C ALA A 311 -3.15 -8.81 16.48
N LYS A 312 -3.24 -9.75 17.43
CA LYS A 312 -2.23 -9.99 18.45
C LYS A 312 -2.02 -11.50 18.65
N ASP A 313 -0.76 -11.91 18.80
CA ASP A 313 -0.38 -13.26 19.24
C ASP A 313 -0.93 -14.39 18.33
N ILE A 314 -0.81 -14.24 17.01
CA ILE A 314 -1.39 -15.16 16.01
C ILE A 314 -0.53 -15.30 14.74
N SER A 315 -0.54 -16.48 14.12
CA SER A 315 0.12 -16.72 12.82
C SER A 315 -0.88 -16.79 11.67
N PHE A 316 -0.55 -16.14 10.55
CA PHE A 316 -1.27 -16.21 9.28
C PHE A 316 -0.38 -16.88 8.22
N VAL A 317 -0.85 -17.98 7.62
CA VAL A 317 0.00 -18.84 6.80
C VAL A 317 -0.64 -19.14 5.45
N ASN A 318 0.05 -18.82 4.35
CA ASN A 318 -0.25 -19.39 3.04
C ASN A 318 0.72 -20.52 2.69
N SER A 319 0.18 -21.73 2.62
CA SER A 319 0.94 -22.97 2.46
C SER A 319 1.06 -23.46 1.01
N ALA A 320 0.74 -22.62 0.01
CA ALA A 320 0.83 -23.00 -1.41
C ALA A 320 2.25 -23.40 -1.85
N GLY A 321 3.27 -22.70 -1.34
CA GLY A 321 4.69 -22.99 -1.62
C GLY A 321 5.29 -22.20 -2.79
N PRO A 322 6.63 -22.26 -2.98
CA PRO A 322 7.35 -21.39 -3.91
C PRO A 322 7.07 -21.71 -5.39
N ALA A 323 6.60 -22.93 -5.68
CA ALA A 323 6.22 -23.35 -7.02
C ALA A 323 4.86 -22.79 -7.47
N LYS A 324 4.08 -22.19 -6.56
CA LYS A 324 2.71 -21.71 -6.81
C LYS A 324 2.61 -20.22 -7.15
N ALA A 325 3.75 -19.56 -7.33
CA ALA A 325 3.86 -18.12 -7.56
C ALA A 325 3.16 -17.31 -6.43
N GLN A 326 2.45 -16.23 -6.76
CA GLN A 326 1.81 -15.34 -5.79
C GLN A 326 0.80 -16.09 -4.91
N ALA A 327 0.99 -16.02 -3.60
CA ALA A 327 0.14 -16.68 -2.62
C ALA A 327 0.18 -15.94 -1.28
N VAL A 328 -0.79 -15.04 -1.08
CA VAL A 328 -0.79 -14.11 0.05
C VAL A 328 -1.21 -14.80 1.35
N ALA A 329 -0.44 -14.60 2.42
CA ALA A 329 -0.82 -15.01 3.78
C ALA A 329 -1.78 -14.00 4.40
N PHE A 330 -1.48 -12.71 4.30
CA PHE A 330 -2.32 -11.66 4.85
C PHE A 330 -2.41 -10.44 3.92
N ARG A 331 -3.61 -9.90 3.75
CA ARG A 331 -3.84 -8.63 3.03
C ARG A 331 -4.52 -7.63 3.96
N SER A 332 -3.89 -6.47 4.17
CA SER A 332 -4.51 -5.34 4.87
C SER A 332 -4.79 -4.20 3.90
N GLY A 333 -6.07 -3.86 3.75
CA GLY A 333 -6.55 -2.56 3.27
C GLY A 333 -7.33 -1.82 4.36
N SER A 334 -7.12 -2.17 5.63
CA SER A 334 -7.76 -1.55 6.78
C SER A 334 -6.98 -0.33 7.22
N ASP A 335 -7.62 0.83 7.17
CA ASP A 335 -7.08 2.04 7.79
C ASP A 335 -6.96 1.87 9.31
N HIS A 336 -5.91 2.45 9.89
CA HIS A 336 -5.58 2.32 11.31
C HIS A 336 -5.48 0.84 11.76
N SER A 337 -4.86 -0.03 10.95
CA SER A 337 -4.63 -1.42 11.34
C SER A 337 -3.30 -1.62 12.05
N ALA A 338 -3.30 -2.42 13.11
CA ALA A 338 -2.11 -2.68 13.91
C ALA A 338 -1.94 -4.18 14.25
N PHE A 339 -0.70 -4.65 14.17
CA PHE A 339 -0.34 -6.06 14.34
C PHE A 339 0.75 -6.16 15.40
N TYR A 340 0.57 -7.01 16.40
CA TYR A 340 1.51 -7.13 17.51
C TYR A 340 1.82 -8.59 17.84
N ARG A 341 3.09 -8.99 17.73
CA ARG A 341 3.50 -10.39 17.89
C ARG A 341 2.68 -11.30 16.99
N CYS A 342 2.62 -10.94 15.72
CA CYS A 342 2.02 -11.76 14.68
C CYS A 342 3.11 -12.37 13.80
N GLU A 343 2.80 -13.51 13.21
CA GLU A 343 3.63 -14.13 12.18
C GLU A 343 2.89 -14.15 10.85
N PHE A 344 3.61 -13.85 9.77
CA PHE A 344 3.12 -13.93 8.40
C PHE A 344 4.04 -14.86 7.62
N ASP A 345 3.57 -16.06 7.30
CA ASP A 345 4.36 -17.09 6.64
C ASP A 345 3.83 -17.43 5.24
N GLY A 346 4.72 -17.34 4.26
CA GLY A 346 4.46 -17.60 2.85
C GLY A 346 5.75 -17.67 2.05
N TYR A 347 5.63 -17.57 0.73
CA TYR A 347 6.77 -17.51 -0.19
C TYR A 347 6.72 -16.23 -1.02
N GLN A 348 6.17 -16.29 -2.22
CA GLN A 348 5.99 -15.10 -3.05
C GLN A 348 4.73 -14.35 -2.60
N ASP A 349 4.84 -13.03 -2.45
CA ASP A 349 3.74 -12.13 -2.10
C ASP A 349 3.12 -12.43 -0.71
N THR A 350 3.91 -12.78 0.31
CA THR A 350 3.39 -13.18 1.65
C THR A 350 2.46 -12.13 2.29
N LEU A 351 2.89 -10.87 2.38
CA LEU A 351 2.20 -9.81 3.10
C LEU A 351 1.83 -8.68 2.14
N TYR A 352 0.55 -8.57 1.84
CA TYR A 352 -0.01 -7.52 0.99
C TYR A 352 -0.45 -6.33 1.85
N VAL A 353 0.45 -5.37 2.04
CA VAL A 353 0.17 -4.04 2.64
C VAL A 353 -0.54 -3.16 1.62
N HIS A 354 -1.78 -3.54 1.29
CA HIS A 354 -2.54 -3.05 0.14
C HIS A 354 -2.70 -1.53 0.14
N SER A 355 -3.33 -0.96 1.18
CA SER A 355 -3.66 0.47 1.27
C SER A 355 -3.76 0.98 2.72
N ALA A 356 -3.94 2.29 2.89
CA ALA A 356 -4.17 2.97 4.17
C ALA A 356 -2.99 2.94 5.17
N LYS A 357 -3.21 3.41 6.41
CA LYS A 357 -2.19 3.50 7.47
C LYS A 357 -2.11 2.19 8.27
N GLN A 358 -0.89 1.66 8.45
CA GLN A 358 -0.67 0.35 9.09
C GLN A 358 0.58 0.34 10.00
N LEU A 359 0.52 -0.40 11.12
CA LEU A 359 1.67 -0.66 11.99
C LEU A 359 1.87 -2.18 12.22
N TYR A 360 3.10 -2.65 12.06
CA TYR A 360 3.51 -4.01 12.42
C TYR A 360 4.60 -3.92 13.49
N ARG A 361 4.32 -4.40 14.70
CA ARG A 361 5.21 -4.31 15.86
C ARG A 361 5.60 -5.71 16.33
N GLU A 362 6.90 -5.96 16.47
CA GLU A 362 7.41 -7.26 16.96
C GLU A 362 6.83 -8.45 16.19
N CYS A 363 6.67 -8.29 14.88
CA CYS A 363 6.14 -9.32 14.00
C CYS A 363 7.27 -10.07 13.29
N ASP A 364 7.01 -11.31 12.91
CA ASP A 364 7.88 -12.12 12.06
C ASP A 364 7.26 -12.27 10.66
N ILE A 365 7.99 -11.90 9.62
CA ILE A 365 7.52 -11.96 8.24
C ILE A 365 8.46 -12.82 7.42
N TYR A 366 7.95 -13.88 6.79
CA TYR A 366 8.72 -14.83 5.99
C TYR A 366 8.33 -14.79 4.52
N GLY A 367 9.30 -14.84 3.61
CA GLY A 367 9.00 -15.01 2.20
C GLY A 367 10.21 -14.98 1.26
N THR A 368 9.95 -14.91 -0.04
CA THR A 368 10.98 -15.00 -1.09
C THR A 368 10.95 -13.83 -2.04
N ILE A 369 9.99 -13.80 -2.97
CA ILE A 369 9.84 -12.77 -3.98
C ILE A 369 8.77 -11.79 -3.50
N ASP A 370 9.12 -10.51 -3.45
CA ASP A 370 8.19 -9.40 -3.20
C ASP A 370 7.30 -9.60 -1.96
N PHE A 371 7.86 -10.22 -0.92
CA PHE A 371 7.02 -10.79 0.13
C PHE A 371 6.42 -9.75 1.09
N ILE A 372 6.82 -8.48 0.99
CA ILE A 372 6.11 -7.31 1.52
C ILE A 372 5.84 -6.35 0.37
N PHE A 373 4.58 -6.23 -0.05
CA PHE A 373 4.23 -5.47 -1.26
C PHE A 373 2.91 -4.72 -1.11
N GLY A 374 2.73 -3.68 -1.92
CA GLY A 374 1.53 -2.84 -1.91
C GLY A 374 1.82 -1.34 -1.75
N ASN A 375 0.75 -0.58 -1.49
CA ASN A 375 0.77 0.88 -1.48
C ASN A 375 0.21 1.49 -0.18
N ALA A 376 0.28 0.78 0.95
CA ALA A 376 -0.01 1.36 2.26
C ALA A 376 1.02 2.43 2.66
N ALA A 377 0.64 3.28 3.63
CA ALA A 377 1.59 3.97 4.49
C ALA A 377 1.85 3.06 5.71
N VAL A 378 2.96 2.34 5.72
CA VAL A 378 3.20 1.28 6.69
C VAL A 378 4.55 1.41 7.40
N VAL A 379 4.55 1.16 8.71
CA VAL A 379 5.76 1.04 9.52
C VAL A 379 5.87 -0.38 10.09
N PHE A 380 7.01 -1.02 9.87
CA PHE A 380 7.46 -2.22 10.57
C PHE A 380 8.42 -1.78 11.66
N GLN A 381 8.02 -1.89 12.92
CA GLN A 381 8.82 -1.47 14.07
C GLN A 381 9.24 -2.69 14.89
N ASN A 382 10.53 -2.82 15.19
CA ASN A 382 11.06 -3.92 16.01
C ASN A 382 10.67 -5.32 15.48
N SER A 383 10.50 -5.46 14.18
CA SER A 383 10.06 -6.70 13.53
C SER A 383 11.23 -7.45 12.91
N SER A 384 11.06 -8.73 12.64
CA SER A 384 12.05 -9.55 11.94
C SER A 384 11.52 -9.99 10.58
N LEU A 385 12.30 -9.74 9.54
CA LEU A 385 11.99 -10.08 8.17
C LEU A 385 12.96 -11.18 7.74
N TYR A 386 12.42 -12.33 7.32
CA TYR A 386 13.17 -13.54 7.04
C TYR A 386 13.03 -13.95 5.57
N ALA A 387 14.15 -13.88 4.84
CA ALA A 387 14.23 -14.44 3.51
C ALA A 387 14.27 -15.98 3.56
N ARG A 388 13.31 -16.62 2.92
CA ARG A 388 13.25 -18.08 2.76
C ARG A 388 14.01 -18.54 1.51
N LYS A 389 14.27 -19.85 1.43
CA LYS A 389 14.81 -20.48 0.23
C LYS A 389 13.79 -20.44 -0.93
N PRO A 390 14.10 -19.78 -2.06
CA PRO A 390 13.22 -19.78 -3.23
C PRO A 390 13.50 -20.98 -4.14
N ASN A 391 12.78 -21.06 -5.27
CA ASN A 391 13.13 -21.99 -6.35
C ASN A 391 14.49 -21.60 -6.97
N PRO A 392 15.24 -22.58 -7.52
CA PRO A 392 16.49 -22.30 -8.22
C PRO A 392 16.34 -21.22 -9.30
N GLY A 393 17.30 -20.29 -9.38
CA GLY A 393 17.31 -19.21 -10.36
C GLY A 393 16.47 -17.98 -9.98
N HIS A 394 15.61 -18.06 -8.98
CA HIS A 394 14.86 -16.90 -8.48
C HIS A 394 15.74 -16.01 -7.60
N LYS A 395 15.46 -14.71 -7.62
CA LYS A 395 16.04 -13.71 -6.72
C LYS A 395 15.05 -13.43 -5.59
N ILE A 396 15.58 -13.15 -4.40
CA ILE A 396 14.78 -12.77 -3.24
C ILE A 396 14.68 -11.24 -3.23
N ALA A 397 13.48 -10.71 -3.00
CA ALA A 397 13.25 -9.29 -2.81
C ALA A 397 12.34 -9.11 -1.59
N PHE A 398 12.82 -8.37 -0.58
CA PHE A 398 12.06 -8.14 0.64
C PHE A 398 10.83 -7.28 0.39
N THR A 399 10.98 -6.21 -0.39
CA THR A 399 9.87 -5.30 -0.68
C THR A 399 9.58 -5.10 -2.17
N ALA A 400 8.31 -4.88 -2.50
CA ALA A 400 7.87 -4.40 -3.81
C ALA A 400 6.78 -3.33 -3.64
N GLN A 401 7.22 -2.09 -3.40
CA GLN A 401 6.30 -0.99 -3.09
C GLN A 401 5.70 -0.37 -4.36
N SER A 402 4.38 -0.15 -4.37
CA SER A 402 3.61 0.26 -5.56
C SER A 402 3.06 1.68 -5.56
N ARG A 403 3.77 2.63 -4.95
CA ARG A 403 3.41 4.04 -5.07
C ARG A 403 3.52 4.50 -6.52
N ASN A 404 2.39 4.96 -7.07
CA ASN A 404 2.26 5.23 -8.51
C ASN A 404 2.14 6.73 -8.82
N GLN A 405 1.96 7.59 -7.81
CA GLN A 405 2.00 9.05 -7.94
C GLN A 405 2.93 9.67 -6.86
N SER A 406 3.63 10.76 -7.20
CA SER A 406 4.59 11.41 -6.29
C SER A 406 3.95 11.92 -5.00
N ASP A 407 2.69 12.37 -5.12
CA ASP A 407 1.96 13.08 -4.08
C ASP A 407 1.28 12.11 -3.10
N GLN A 408 1.25 10.80 -3.40
CA GLN A 408 0.72 9.79 -2.47
C GLN A 408 1.58 9.74 -1.18
N PRO A 409 0.97 9.84 0.01
CA PRO A 409 1.68 9.81 1.30
C PRO A 409 2.02 8.37 1.74
N THR A 410 2.28 7.46 0.81
CA THR A 410 2.44 6.01 1.07
C THR A 410 3.88 5.55 0.92
N GLY A 411 4.19 4.35 1.42
CA GLY A 411 5.53 3.77 1.38
C GLY A 411 5.71 2.74 2.48
N ILE A 412 6.81 1.99 2.38
CA ILE A 412 7.19 1.00 3.39
C ILE A 412 8.35 1.57 4.22
N SER A 413 8.18 1.67 5.53
CA SER A 413 9.24 2.05 6.47
C SER A 413 9.59 0.86 7.37
N ILE A 414 10.84 0.42 7.32
CA ILE A 414 11.38 -0.66 8.17
C ILE A 414 12.26 0.00 9.22
N LEU A 415 11.79 -0.03 10.47
CA LEU A 415 12.31 0.76 11.57
C LEU A 415 12.78 -0.14 12.72
N ASN A 416 14.04 0.03 13.15
CA ASN A 416 14.63 -0.71 14.27
C ASN A 416 14.37 -2.22 14.19
N SER A 417 14.45 -2.76 12.98
CA SER A 417 14.03 -4.13 12.64
C SER A 417 15.23 -4.96 12.21
N ARG A 418 15.00 -6.25 11.91
CA ARG A 418 16.06 -7.20 11.53
C ARG A 418 15.75 -7.81 10.16
N ILE A 419 16.72 -7.79 9.26
CA ILE A 419 16.65 -8.38 7.92
C ILE A 419 17.60 -9.58 7.90
N LEU A 420 17.03 -10.78 7.85
CA LEU A 420 17.70 -12.03 8.17
C LEU A 420 17.44 -13.12 7.10
N ALA A 421 18.28 -14.15 7.07
CA ALA A 421 18.00 -15.39 6.36
C ALA A 421 17.21 -16.35 7.27
N ALA A 422 16.16 -16.98 6.73
CA ALA A 422 15.43 -18.05 7.42
C ALA A 422 16.27 -19.33 7.52
N PRO A 423 15.95 -20.26 8.45
CA PRO A 423 16.69 -21.51 8.63
C PRO A 423 16.84 -22.36 7.36
N ASP A 424 15.87 -22.31 6.44
CA ASP A 424 15.91 -23.06 5.18
C ASP A 424 16.85 -22.43 4.12
N LEU A 425 17.14 -21.13 4.22
CA LEU A 425 18.03 -20.39 3.33
C LEU A 425 19.48 -20.41 3.82
N ILE A 426 19.72 -20.31 5.14
CA ILE A 426 21.08 -20.19 5.73
C ILE A 426 22.10 -21.17 5.11
N PRO A 427 21.81 -22.49 4.96
CA PRO A 427 22.79 -23.45 4.45
C PRO A 427 23.12 -23.28 2.96
N VAL A 428 22.31 -22.54 2.21
CA VAL A 428 22.39 -22.41 0.75
C VAL A 428 22.37 -20.96 0.28
N LYS A 429 22.50 -19.99 1.19
CA LYS A 429 22.30 -18.56 0.90
C LYS A 429 23.24 -18.03 -0.18
N GLU A 430 24.44 -18.59 -0.31
CA GLU A 430 25.41 -18.23 -1.35
C GLU A 430 24.93 -18.53 -2.78
N ASN A 431 23.96 -19.44 -2.94
CA ASN A 431 23.39 -19.81 -4.24
C ASN A 431 22.29 -18.84 -4.70
N PHE A 432 21.84 -17.93 -3.84
CA PHE A 432 20.72 -17.04 -4.10
C PHE A 432 21.14 -15.59 -3.86
N LYS A 433 20.56 -14.67 -4.64
CA LYS A 433 20.76 -13.24 -4.45
C LYS A 433 19.54 -12.67 -3.74
N ALA A 434 19.75 -11.99 -2.62
CA ALA A 434 18.72 -11.27 -1.90
C ALA A 434 18.91 -9.75 -1.99
N TYR A 435 17.81 -9.03 -2.10
CA TYR A 435 17.77 -7.57 -2.25
C TYR A 435 16.72 -6.98 -1.30
N LEU A 436 16.96 -5.76 -0.85
CA LEU A 436 16.09 -5.01 0.04
C LEU A 436 14.72 -4.72 -0.59
N GLY A 437 14.66 -4.58 -1.92
CA GLY A 437 13.42 -4.46 -2.65
C GLY A 437 13.60 -4.10 -4.13
N ARG A 438 12.47 -3.95 -4.83
CA ARG A 438 12.39 -3.53 -6.24
C ARG A 438 11.14 -2.69 -6.55
N PRO A 439 11.20 -1.76 -7.53
CA PRO A 439 10.16 -0.75 -7.71
C PRO A 439 8.99 -1.25 -8.56
N TRP A 440 7.97 -1.83 -7.92
CA TRP A 440 6.77 -2.31 -8.62
C TRP A 440 6.04 -1.18 -9.38
N ARG A 441 6.09 0.06 -8.89
CA ARG A 441 5.53 1.24 -9.58
C ARG A 441 6.50 2.43 -9.63
N LYS A 442 6.17 3.40 -10.48
CA LYS A 442 7.04 4.51 -10.89
C LYS A 442 7.62 5.33 -9.72
N TYR A 443 6.86 5.54 -8.65
CA TYR A 443 7.28 6.35 -7.51
C TYR A 443 7.55 5.51 -6.25
N SER A 444 7.90 4.23 -6.43
CA SER A 444 8.16 3.27 -5.35
C SER A 444 8.95 3.90 -4.21
N ARG A 445 8.49 3.72 -2.97
CA ARG A 445 9.10 4.33 -1.79
C ARG A 445 9.29 3.31 -0.67
N THR A 446 10.54 3.03 -0.33
CA THR A 446 10.90 2.15 0.78
C THR A 446 12.08 2.75 1.53
N VAL A 447 12.02 2.72 2.86
CA VAL A 447 13.14 3.14 3.70
C VAL A 447 13.46 2.10 4.75
N ILE A 448 14.75 1.96 5.06
CA ILE A 448 15.26 1.05 6.07
C ILE A 448 16.11 1.85 7.04
N ILE A 449 15.69 1.86 8.29
CA ILE A 449 16.17 2.81 9.28
C ILE A 449 16.54 2.10 10.58
N LYS A 450 17.74 2.40 11.09
CA LYS A 450 18.28 1.89 12.37
C LYS A 450 18.13 0.38 12.52
N SER A 451 18.19 -0.35 11.40
CA SER A 451 17.88 -1.77 11.35
C SER A 451 19.14 -2.60 11.18
N PHE A 452 19.12 -3.83 11.68
CA PHE A 452 20.18 -4.81 11.45
C PHE A 452 19.97 -5.49 10.10
N ILE A 453 20.98 -5.48 9.24
CA ILE A 453 20.98 -6.11 7.92
C ILE A 453 22.07 -7.18 7.89
N ASP A 454 21.67 -8.44 7.79
CA ASP A 454 22.58 -9.59 7.73
C ASP A 454 23.30 -9.70 6.37
N ASP A 455 24.27 -10.61 6.28
CA ASP A 455 25.21 -10.75 5.16
C ASP A 455 24.59 -11.31 3.86
N LEU A 456 23.31 -11.69 3.87
CA LEU A 456 22.61 -12.24 2.69
C LEU A 456 22.34 -11.18 1.61
N ILE A 457 22.31 -9.91 1.97
CA ILE A 457 21.93 -8.84 1.05
C ILE A 457 23.06 -8.58 0.06
N HIS A 458 22.75 -8.71 -1.22
CA HIS A 458 23.68 -8.42 -2.30
C HIS A 458 24.22 -6.99 -2.16
N PRO A 459 25.53 -6.70 -2.40
CA PRO A 459 26.11 -5.38 -2.15
C PRO A 459 25.41 -4.20 -2.84
N ALA A 460 24.80 -4.46 -4.00
CA ALA A 460 23.95 -3.50 -4.72
C ALA A 460 22.75 -2.99 -3.89
N GLY A 461 22.27 -3.78 -2.92
CA GLY A 461 21.16 -3.49 -2.02
C GLY A 461 19.80 -3.67 -2.69
N TRP A 462 19.57 -2.98 -3.80
CA TRP A 462 18.27 -2.87 -4.47
C TRP A 462 18.31 -3.52 -5.85
N LEU A 463 17.15 -4.00 -6.33
CA LEU A 463 17.01 -4.70 -7.61
C LEU A 463 16.11 -3.93 -8.57
N GLU A 464 16.49 -3.84 -9.84
CA GLU A 464 15.67 -3.22 -10.88
C GLU A 464 14.36 -4.00 -11.07
N TRP A 465 13.25 -3.31 -11.34
CA TRP A 465 12.02 -3.98 -11.81
C TRP A 465 12.19 -4.43 -13.26
N LYS A 466 12.50 -3.47 -14.15
CA LYS A 466 12.71 -3.69 -15.59
C LYS A 466 13.55 -2.57 -16.18
N LYS A 467 14.79 -2.89 -16.59
CA LYS A 467 15.74 -1.91 -17.15
C LYS A 467 15.84 -0.65 -16.26
N ASP A 468 15.58 0.52 -16.81
CA ASP A 468 15.65 1.85 -16.18
C ASP A 468 14.32 2.33 -15.60
N PHE A 469 13.26 1.50 -15.62
CA PHE A 469 11.96 1.85 -15.06
C PHE A 469 12.07 2.26 -13.59
N ALA A 470 11.45 3.41 -13.26
CA ALA A 470 11.35 4.01 -11.94
C ALA A 470 12.67 4.45 -11.27
N LEU A 471 13.85 4.14 -11.84
CA LEU A 471 15.14 4.35 -11.16
C LEU A 471 15.43 5.84 -10.85
N GLU A 472 14.86 6.75 -11.62
CA GLU A 472 14.97 8.20 -11.39
C GLU A 472 13.97 8.74 -10.36
N THR A 473 12.77 8.15 -10.30
CA THR A 473 11.59 8.70 -9.59
C THR A 473 11.28 8.00 -8.27
N LEU A 474 11.81 6.79 -8.06
CA LEU A 474 11.70 6.07 -6.80
C LEU A 474 12.41 6.81 -5.65
N TYR A 475 12.10 6.44 -4.41
CA TYR A 475 12.81 6.87 -3.21
C TYR A 475 13.17 5.64 -2.38
N TYR A 476 14.43 5.19 -2.47
CA TYR A 476 14.96 4.09 -1.66
C TYR A 476 16.01 4.59 -0.69
N GLY A 477 15.62 4.65 0.59
CA GLY A 477 16.39 5.28 1.66
C GLY A 477 17.01 4.28 2.63
N GLU A 478 18.26 4.49 3.01
CA GLU A 478 18.91 3.76 4.11
C GLU A 478 19.48 4.77 5.13
N TYR A 479 19.16 4.61 6.41
CA TYR A 479 19.63 5.48 7.51
C TYR A 479 20.13 4.67 8.71
N MET A 480 21.38 4.87 9.10
CA MET A 480 21.99 4.30 10.32
C MET A 480 21.74 2.79 10.52
N ASN A 481 21.72 2.01 9.43
CA ASN A 481 21.63 0.55 9.53
C ASN A 481 22.97 -0.04 9.96
N GLU A 482 22.91 -1.18 10.64
CA GLU A 482 24.06 -1.93 11.14
C GLU A 482 24.06 -3.37 10.64
N GLY A 483 25.15 -4.10 10.90
CA GLY A 483 25.33 -5.47 10.45
C GLY A 483 26.10 -5.59 9.13
N PRO A 484 26.50 -6.81 8.77
CA PRO A 484 27.40 -7.07 7.64
C PRO A 484 26.81 -6.68 6.27
N GLY A 485 25.48 -6.71 6.10
CA GLY A 485 24.80 -6.30 4.87
C GLY A 485 24.53 -4.79 4.75
N ALA A 486 24.79 -4.00 5.80
CA ALA A 486 24.47 -2.58 5.84
C ALA A 486 25.50 -1.69 5.13
N ASN A 487 26.64 -2.23 4.66
CA ASN A 487 27.64 -1.44 3.96
C ASN A 487 27.12 -0.91 2.63
N MET A 488 26.93 0.41 2.55
CA MET A 488 26.38 1.08 1.38
C MET A 488 27.42 1.42 0.28
N ALA A 489 28.71 1.10 0.42
CA ALA A 489 29.77 1.54 -0.49
C ALA A 489 29.63 1.01 -1.94
N LYS A 490 28.91 -0.10 -2.12
CA LYS A 490 28.66 -0.74 -3.43
C LYS A 490 27.18 -0.75 -3.82
N ARG A 491 26.37 0.08 -3.16
CA ARG A 491 24.95 0.23 -3.53
C ARG A 491 24.82 0.76 -4.95
N VAL A 492 23.66 0.50 -5.53
CA VAL A 492 23.24 1.06 -6.82
C VAL A 492 23.45 2.57 -6.89
N THR A 493 23.75 3.09 -8.07
CA THR A 493 23.98 4.52 -8.33
C THR A 493 22.75 5.22 -8.90
N TRP A 494 21.55 4.69 -8.64
CA TRP A 494 20.31 5.22 -9.21
C TRP A 494 19.99 6.61 -8.66
N PRO A 495 19.46 7.54 -9.47
CA PRO A 495 19.09 8.86 -8.97
C PRO A 495 18.02 8.84 -7.89
N GLY A 496 17.20 7.79 -7.78
CA GLY A 496 16.22 7.59 -6.71
C GLY A 496 16.75 6.95 -5.43
N PHE A 497 17.99 6.42 -5.43
CA PHE A 497 18.62 5.89 -4.22
C PHE A 497 19.09 7.04 -3.31
N ARG A 498 18.89 6.89 -2.00
CA ARG A 498 19.16 7.90 -0.97
C ARG A 498 19.94 7.28 0.18
N ARG A 499 21.21 7.65 0.28
CA ARG A 499 21.94 7.57 1.55
C ARG A 499 21.43 8.71 2.41
N ILE A 500 20.54 8.41 3.37
CA ILE A 500 20.01 9.43 4.26
C ILE A 500 21.12 9.76 5.26
N GLU A 501 21.52 11.02 5.34
CA GLU A 501 22.58 11.47 6.26
C GLU A 501 22.01 12.34 7.38
N ASN A 502 20.82 12.92 7.20
CA ASN A 502 20.18 13.81 8.15
C ASN A 502 19.06 13.10 8.93
N GLN A 503 19.11 13.20 10.26
CA GLN A 503 18.06 12.70 11.15
C GLN A 503 16.68 13.31 10.85
N THR A 504 16.59 14.60 10.50
CA THR A 504 15.32 15.26 10.18
C THR A 504 14.58 14.60 9.01
N GLU A 505 15.32 14.14 7.99
CA GLU A 505 14.74 13.41 6.85
C GLU A 505 14.30 12.01 7.28
N ALA A 506 15.14 11.29 8.03
CA ALA A 506 14.80 9.96 8.55
C ALA A 506 13.56 9.99 9.47
N THR A 507 13.41 11.02 10.30
CA THR A 507 12.27 11.18 11.22
C THR A 507 10.93 11.24 10.49
N GLN A 508 10.88 11.73 9.24
CA GLN A 508 9.64 11.77 8.45
C GLN A 508 9.06 10.38 8.17
N PHE A 509 9.87 9.33 8.31
CA PHE A 509 9.47 7.95 8.10
C PHE A 509 9.28 7.15 9.40
N THR A 510 9.28 7.83 10.55
CA THR A 510 8.96 7.21 11.85
C THR A 510 7.44 7.17 12.09
N VAL A 511 7.02 6.40 13.09
CA VAL A 511 5.60 6.13 13.39
C VAL A 511 4.76 7.41 13.55
N GLY A 512 5.29 8.42 14.22
CA GLY A 512 4.58 9.68 14.44
C GLY A 512 4.28 10.41 13.13
N PRO A 513 5.29 10.88 12.38
CA PRO A 513 5.07 11.66 11.17
C PRO A 513 4.55 10.86 9.97
N PHE A 514 4.92 9.58 9.83
CA PHE A 514 4.65 8.83 8.60
C PHE A 514 3.23 8.26 8.54
N ILE A 515 2.70 7.85 9.69
CA ILE A 515 1.38 7.22 9.80
C ILE A 515 0.49 7.92 10.84
N ASP A 516 0.81 9.16 11.20
CA ASP A 516 0.11 9.95 12.22
C ASP A 516 -0.07 9.17 13.54
N GLY A 517 0.93 8.37 13.94
CA GLY A 517 0.75 7.32 14.94
C GLY A 517 0.20 7.81 16.30
N SER A 518 0.48 9.06 16.68
CA SER A 518 -0.01 9.65 17.92
C SER A 518 -1.54 9.84 17.95
N THR A 519 -2.21 9.90 16.80
CA THR A 519 -3.65 10.17 16.71
C THR A 519 -4.51 8.92 16.93
N TRP A 520 -3.97 7.72 16.65
CA TRP A 520 -4.77 6.50 16.65
C TRP A 520 -4.16 5.33 17.41
N LEU A 521 -2.82 5.20 17.51
CA LEU A 521 -2.19 4.02 18.11
C LEU A 521 -2.43 3.89 19.61
N ASN A 522 -2.60 5.00 20.34
CA ASN A 522 -2.92 4.95 21.77
C ASN A 522 -4.18 4.13 22.07
N SER A 523 -5.17 4.17 21.17
CA SER A 523 -6.43 3.42 21.32
C SER A 523 -6.31 1.92 21.06
N THR A 524 -5.17 1.46 20.53
CA THR A 524 -4.94 0.05 20.17
C THR A 524 -4.39 -0.77 21.33
N GLY A 525 -3.80 -0.11 22.32
CA GLY A 525 -2.98 -0.74 23.36
C GLY A 525 -1.62 -1.25 22.86
N ILE A 526 -1.38 -1.41 21.57
CA ILE A 526 -0.10 -1.96 21.08
C ILE A 526 1.06 -1.02 21.45
N PRO A 527 2.19 -1.55 21.96
CA PRO A 527 3.34 -0.71 22.24
C PRO A 527 3.94 -0.14 20.96
N PHE A 528 4.27 1.15 20.97
CA PHE A 528 4.92 1.81 19.84
C PHE A 528 5.85 2.92 20.30
N SER A 529 6.80 3.28 19.44
CA SER A 529 7.63 4.48 19.61
C SER A 529 7.39 5.42 18.44
N LEU A 530 7.06 6.69 18.72
CA LEU A 530 6.74 7.67 17.69
C LEU A 530 7.94 8.01 16.79
N GLY A 531 9.13 8.09 17.37
CA GLY A 531 10.37 8.47 16.71
C GLY A 531 11.52 7.51 17.05
N PHE A 532 12.75 8.00 16.93
CA PHE A 532 13.94 7.27 17.35
C PHE A 532 14.44 7.65 18.74
#